data_AF-M0LA96-F1
#
_entry.id   AF-M0LA96-F1
#
_cell.length_a   1.000
_cell.length_b   1.000
_cell.length_c   1.000
_cell.angle_alpha   90.00
_cell.angle_beta   90.00
_cell.angle_gamma   90.00
#
_symmetry.space_group_name_H-M   'P 1'
#
loop_
_entity.id
_entity.type
_entity.pdbx_description
1 polymer ?
#
loop_
_entity_poly.entity_id
_entity_poly.type
_entity_poly.pdbx_seq_one_letter_code
_entity_poly.pdbx_strand_id
1 'polypeptide(L)'
;MREMVLFDVDGGDFNLCDWADKKRQAYVQSKVQEDNGDLTALDKAHFLRYRFEQDKSTSEYLEQWDTDELQDVCEGLAEATGDDTYLKMLGVDTSLLEFTED
;
A
#
# COMPACT_ATOMS: atom_id res chain seq x y z
N MET A 1 9.80 13.82 19.89
CA MET A 1 9.61 13.90 18.43
C MET A 1 10.26 12.64 17.88
N ARG A 2 9.50 11.70 17.33
CA ARG A 2 10.02 10.40 16.87
C ARG A 2 10.32 10.54 15.37
N GLU A 3 11.56 10.26 14.96
CA GLU A 3 11.97 10.38 13.55
C GLU A 3 11.03 9.58 12.65
N MET A 4 10.53 10.29 11.63
CA MET A 4 9.66 9.81 10.57
C MET A 4 10.56 9.15 9.52
N VAL A 5 10.73 7.83 9.57
CA VAL A 5 11.51 7.11 8.55
C VAL A 5 10.74 5.93 8.00
N LEU A 6 10.71 5.87 6.66
CA LEU A 6 10.15 4.83 5.80
C LEU A 6 11.04 3.56 5.74
N PHE A 7 12.08 3.52 6.56
CA PHE A 7 13.09 2.47 6.61
C PHE A 7 13.59 2.31 8.05
N ASP A 8 13.98 1.09 8.40
CA ASP A 8 14.67 0.79 9.65
C ASP A 8 16.12 0.41 9.32
N VAL A 9 17.06 0.92 10.12
CA VAL A 9 18.49 0.59 10.02
C VAL A 9 18.92 -0.12 11.30
N ASP A 10 18.27 -1.26 11.58
CA ASP A 10 18.70 -2.14 12.68
C ASP A 10 19.96 -2.90 12.25
N GLY A 11 21.04 -2.78 13.03
CA GLY A 11 22.27 -3.55 12.81
C GLY A 11 23.14 -3.15 11.61
N GLY A 12 22.75 -2.13 10.83
CA GLY A 12 23.50 -1.66 9.65
C GLY A 12 22.94 -2.13 8.30
N ASP A 13 21.83 -2.87 8.31
CA ASP A 13 21.09 -3.27 7.11
C ASP A 13 19.90 -2.33 6.87
N PHE A 14 19.73 -1.89 5.63
CA PHE A 14 18.56 -1.11 5.21
C PHE A 14 17.38 -2.06 5.01
N ASN A 15 16.43 -2.03 5.94
CA ASN A 15 15.18 -2.79 5.80
C ASN A 15 14.08 -1.85 5.31
N LEU A 16 13.62 -2.08 4.08
CA LEU A 16 12.41 -1.44 3.59
C LEU A 16 11.25 -1.95 4.44
N CYS A 17 10.56 -1.06 5.16
CA CYS A 17 9.40 -1.45 5.94
C CYS A 17 8.29 -1.90 4.97
N ASP A 18 7.88 -3.16 5.06
CA ASP A 18 6.76 -3.69 4.29
C ASP A 18 5.40 -3.21 4.85
N TRP A 19 4.32 -3.67 4.24
CA TRP A 19 2.97 -3.37 4.71
C TRP A 19 2.65 -4.02 6.08
N ALA A 20 3.36 -5.07 6.50
CA ALA A 20 3.12 -5.77 7.76
C ALA A 20 3.88 -5.13 8.94
N ASP A 21 4.85 -4.26 8.67
CA ASP A 21 5.60 -3.55 9.72
C ASP A 21 4.69 -2.68 10.60
N LYS A 22 4.81 -2.87 11.92
CA LYS A 22 3.96 -2.21 12.92
C LYS A 22 4.18 -0.70 12.96
N LYS A 23 5.41 -0.22 12.72
CA LYS A 23 5.70 1.23 12.73
C LYS A 23 5.12 1.87 11.48
N ARG A 24 5.28 1.24 10.31
CA ARG A 24 4.67 1.65 9.03
C ARG A 24 3.16 1.74 9.16
N GLN A 25 2.53 0.72 9.72
CA GLN A 25 1.08 0.71 9.91
C GLN A 25 0.59 1.76 10.89
N ALA A 26 1.29 2.00 12.01
CA ALA A 26 0.94 3.08 12.92
C ALA A 26 1.06 4.46 12.26
N TYR A 27 2.09 4.68 11.45
CA TYR A 27 2.30 5.93 10.72
C TYR A 27 1.17 6.18 9.70
N VAL A 28 0.93 5.21 8.82
CA VAL A 28 -0.06 5.35 7.75
C VAL A 28 -1.47 5.51 8.31
N GLN A 29 -1.84 4.73 9.34
CA GLN A 29 -3.15 4.85 9.98
C GLN A 29 -3.35 6.19 10.70
N SER A 30 -2.30 6.77 11.28
CA SER A 30 -2.36 8.12 11.85
C SER A 30 -2.63 9.16 10.75
N LYS A 31 -1.89 9.06 9.65
CA LYS A 31 -2.00 9.99 8.51
C LYS A 31 -3.39 9.99 7.87
N VAL A 32 -4.00 8.80 7.70
CA VAL A 32 -5.38 8.68 7.18
C VAL A 32 -6.41 9.32 8.13
N GLN A 33 -6.20 9.25 9.45
CA GLN A 33 -7.12 9.82 10.44
C GLN A 33 -7.00 11.34 10.59
N GLU A 34 -5.84 11.92 10.25
CA GLU A 34 -5.60 13.35 10.42
C GLU A 34 -6.30 14.21 9.35
N ASP A 35 -7.00 13.61 8.36
CA ASP A 35 -7.81 14.21 7.25
C ASP A 35 -7.09 15.27 6.40
N ASN A 36 -5.84 15.58 6.76
CA ASN A 36 -5.01 16.69 6.31
C ASN A 36 -3.60 16.20 5.94
N GLY A 37 -3.40 14.88 5.94
CA GLY A 37 -2.16 14.25 5.55
C GLY A 37 -2.15 14.05 4.04
N ASP A 38 -1.28 14.77 3.35
CA ASP A 38 -0.89 14.46 1.97
C ASP A 38 -0.34 13.02 1.94
N LEU A 39 -1.23 12.06 1.64
CA LEU A 39 -0.92 10.64 1.58
C LEU A 39 -0.30 10.34 0.22
N THR A 40 0.92 9.84 0.24
CA THR A 40 1.56 9.33 -0.98
C THR A 40 0.81 8.09 -1.48
N ALA A 41 0.90 7.77 -2.78
CA ALA A 41 0.36 6.52 -3.31
C ALA A 41 0.89 5.27 -2.57
N LEU A 42 2.15 5.28 -2.12
CA LEU A 42 2.72 4.19 -1.32
C LEU A 42 2.08 4.09 0.08
N ASP A 43 1.74 5.21 0.72
CA ASP A 43 1.01 5.20 1.99
C ASP A 43 -0.37 4.60 1.81
N LYS A 44 -1.10 5.03 0.77
CA LYS A 44 -2.41 4.48 0.40
C LYS A 44 -2.32 2.97 0.12
N ALA A 45 -1.33 2.53 -0.65
CA ALA A 45 -1.13 1.10 -0.97
C ALA A 45 -0.90 0.26 0.29
N HIS A 46 0.01 0.68 1.18
CA HIS A 46 0.29 -0.07 2.42
C HIS A 46 -0.90 -0.04 3.39
N PHE A 47 -1.69 1.04 3.40
CA PHE A 47 -2.93 1.11 4.17
C PHE A 47 -3.95 0.08 3.70
N LEU A 48 -4.22 0.08 2.40
CA LEU A 48 -5.21 -0.81 1.78
C LEU A 48 -4.78 -2.26 1.92
N ARG A 49 -3.49 -2.57 1.70
CA ARG A 49 -2.95 -3.92 1.83
C ARG A 49 -3.14 -4.49 3.22
N TYR A 50 -2.94 -3.66 4.25
CA TYR A 50 -3.20 -4.02 5.64
C TYR A 50 -4.69 -4.18 5.93
N ARG A 51 -5.56 -3.30 5.43
CA ARG A 51 -7.02 -3.47 5.60
C ARG A 51 -7.53 -4.74 4.94
N PHE A 52 -7.06 -5.02 3.73
CA PHE A 52 -7.41 -6.21 2.97
C PHE A 52 -7.02 -7.49 3.72
N GLU A 53 -5.83 -7.52 4.33
CA GLU A 53 -5.39 -8.62 5.22
C GLU A 53 -6.32 -8.83 6.43
N GLN A 54 -7.03 -7.79 6.86
CA GLN A 54 -7.93 -7.82 8.00
C GLN A 54 -9.40 -8.01 7.60
N ASP A 55 -9.67 -8.41 6.35
CA ASP A 55 -11.02 -8.54 5.77
C ASP A 55 -11.86 -7.24 5.91
N LYS A 56 -11.19 -6.09 5.92
CA LYS A 56 -11.85 -4.77 5.99
C LYS A 56 -12.02 -4.21 4.59
N SER A 57 -13.12 -3.47 4.42
CA SER A 57 -13.41 -2.79 3.16
C SER A 57 -12.28 -1.82 2.74
N THR A 58 -11.91 -1.90 1.47
CA THR A 58 -11.01 -0.97 0.77
C THR A 58 -11.80 0.01 -0.11
N SER A 59 -13.01 -0.36 -0.54
CA SER A 59 -13.85 0.41 -1.45
C SER A 59 -14.15 1.81 -0.93
N GLU A 60 -14.40 1.96 0.38
CA GLU A 60 -14.71 3.25 1.02
C GLU A 60 -13.59 4.30 0.79
N TYR A 61 -12.34 3.85 0.67
CA TYR A 61 -11.17 4.72 0.45
C TYR A 61 -10.89 4.90 -1.04
N LEU A 62 -11.08 3.85 -1.85
CA LEU A 62 -10.90 3.91 -3.30
C LEU A 62 -11.90 4.86 -3.96
N GLU A 63 -13.10 5.00 -3.42
CA GLU A 63 -14.09 5.98 -3.89
C GLU A 63 -13.69 7.44 -3.57
N GLN A 64 -12.85 7.65 -2.56
CA GLN A 64 -12.46 8.99 -2.09
C GLN A 64 -11.12 9.46 -2.63
N TRP A 65 -10.23 8.52 -2.98
CA TRP A 65 -8.87 8.83 -3.41
C TRP A 65 -8.75 8.81 -4.93
N ASP A 66 -7.85 9.65 -5.44
CA ASP A 66 -7.34 9.49 -6.79
C ASP A 66 -6.59 8.16 -6.90
N THR A 67 -7.02 7.31 -7.84
CA THR A 67 -6.58 5.91 -7.95
C THR A 67 -5.56 5.66 -9.06
N ASP A 68 -5.37 6.59 -10.00
CA ASP A 68 -4.40 6.44 -11.09
C ASP A 68 -2.97 6.23 -10.57
N GLU A 69 -2.48 7.14 -9.71
CA GLU A 69 -1.13 7.01 -9.13
C GLU A 69 -1.02 5.80 -8.17
N LEU A 70 -2.12 5.48 -7.48
CA LEU A 70 -2.19 4.32 -6.61
C LEU A 70 -2.08 3.02 -7.40
N GLN A 71 -2.70 2.94 -8.58
CA GLN A 71 -2.67 1.77 -9.44
C GLN A 71 -1.24 1.50 -9.93
N ASP A 72 -0.54 2.52 -10.44
CA ASP A 72 0.85 2.40 -10.91
C ASP A 72 1.79 1.89 -9.80
N VAL A 73 1.64 2.43 -8.58
CA VAL A 73 2.41 1.95 -7.42
C VAL A 73 2.05 0.51 -7.05
N CYS A 74 0.77 0.14 -7.07
CA CYS A 74 0.35 -1.23 -6.76
C CYS A 74 0.82 -2.25 -7.81
N GLU A 75 0.83 -1.89 -9.09
CA GLU A 75 1.39 -2.71 -10.17
C GLU A 75 2.90 -2.91 -9.97
N GLY A 76 3.64 -1.82 -9.72
CA GLY A 76 5.08 -1.90 -9.44
C GLY A 76 5.41 -2.70 -8.17
N LEU A 77 4.58 -2.58 -7.12
CA LEU A 77 4.75 -3.39 -5.90
C LEU A 77 4.44 -4.86 -6.14
N ALA A 78 3.38 -5.19 -6.90
CA ALA A 78 3.06 -6.57 -7.26
C ALA A 78 4.19 -7.19 -8.09
N GLU A 79 4.73 -6.48 -9.09
CA GLU A 79 5.86 -6.94 -9.89
C GLU A 79 7.13 -7.13 -9.05
N ALA A 80 7.48 -6.16 -8.20
CA ALA A 80 8.71 -6.19 -7.42
C ALA A 80 8.69 -7.21 -6.27
N THR A 81 7.51 -7.50 -5.70
CA THR A 81 7.37 -8.37 -4.52
C THR A 81 6.74 -9.73 -4.80
N GLY A 82 6.06 -9.89 -5.94
CA GLY A 82 5.22 -11.04 -6.25
C GLY A 82 3.92 -11.09 -5.43
N ASP A 83 3.53 -10.01 -4.75
CA ASP A 83 2.28 -9.95 -3.98
C ASP A 83 1.13 -9.38 -4.81
N ASP A 84 0.42 -10.26 -5.54
CA ASP A 84 -0.77 -9.91 -6.33
C ASP A 84 -1.93 -9.33 -5.49
N THR A 85 -1.84 -9.37 -4.16
CA THR A 85 -2.85 -8.76 -3.28
C THR A 85 -2.96 -7.26 -3.52
N TYR A 86 -1.86 -6.60 -3.91
CA TYR A 86 -1.87 -5.18 -4.29
C TYR A 86 -2.79 -4.88 -5.48
N LEU A 87 -2.98 -5.83 -6.39
CA LEU A 87 -3.92 -5.70 -7.52
C LEU A 87 -5.35 -6.05 -7.08
N LYS A 88 -5.50 -7.16 -6.35
CA LYS A 88 -6.81 -7.64 -5.87
C LYS A 88 -7.52 -6.62 -4.98
N MET A 89 -6.77 -5.90 -4.13
CA MET A 89 -7.35 -4.93 -3.21
C MET A 89 -7.92 -3.68 -3.90
N LEU A 90 -7.47 -3.39 -5.13
CA LEU A 90 -8.00 -2.32 -5.98
C LEU A 90 -9.29 -2.74 -6.71
N GLY A 91 -9.66 -4.02 -6.64
CA GLY A 91 -10.74 -4.57 -7.46
C GLY A 91 -10.36 -4.74 -8.93
N VAL A 92 -9.07 -4.65 -9.26
CA VAL A 92 -8.56 -5.06 -10.57
C VAL A 92 -8.74 -6.57 -10.66
N ASP A 93 -9.56 -6.99 -11.61
CA ASP A 93 -9.75 -8.41 -11.87
C ASP A 93 -8.46 -8.95 -12.49
N THR A 94 -7.61 -9.57 -11.66
CA THR A 94 -6.32 -10.14 -12.09
C THR A 94 -6.50 -11.21 -13.17
N SER A 95 -7.72 -11.74 -13.37
CA SER A 95 -8.01 -12.66 -14.47
C SER A 95 -7.89 -12.02 -15.86
N LEU A 96 -7.92 -10.68 -15.97
CA LEU A 96 -7.78 -9.98 -17.25
C LEU A 96 -6.31 -9.75 -17.65
N LEU A 97 -5.37 -9.77 -16.69
CA LEU A 97 -3.93 -9.59 -16.95
C LEU A 97 -3.28 -10.83 -17.57
N GLU A 98 -3.91 -12.00 -17.44
CA GLU A 98 -3.49 -13.27 -18.06
C GLU A 98 -3.72 -13.31 -19.60
N PHE A 99 -4.24 -12.25 -20.22
CA PHE A 99 -4.52 -12.20 -21.67
C PHE A 99 -3.63 -11.26 -22.49
N THR A 100 -2.56 -10.71 -21.90
CA THR A 100 -1.58 -9.88 -22.62
C THR A 100 -0.28 -10.64 -22.91
N GLU A 101 -0.41 -11.78 -23.58
CA GLU A 101 0.68 -12.42 -24.30
C GLU A 101 0.26 -12.54 -25.78
N ASP A 102 0.69 -11.59 -26.62
CA ASP A 102 0.67 -11.70 -28.10
C ASP A 102 2.10 -11.54 -28.64
#